data_AF-A0A523B8J6-F1
#
_entry.id   AF-A0A523B8J6-F1
#
_cell.length_a   1.000
_cell.length_b   1.000
_cell.length_c   1.000
_cell.angle_alpha   90.00
_cell.angle_beta   90.00
_cell.angle_gamma   90.00
#
_symmetry.space_group_name_H-M   'P 1'
#
loop_
_entity.id
_entity.type
_entity.pdbx_description
1 polymer ?
#
loop_
_entity_poly.entity_id
_entity_poly.type
_entity_poly.pdbx_seq_one_letter_code
_entity_poly.pdbx_strand_id
1 'polypeptide(L)'
;MANLLYYLDRVLETLQEREDRPFLNFATQRAEENRILVIEAPTGYGKSAISQAIALKSLEEGLKCVVTFPLRTLLEDQLSKFRGTLHKLGLDERNVGTRYMHHADSRYLIRPITLTTVDTLSLTLFGIAPEDFEFAVKHYDGTLTRSMGHYLFS
;
A
#
# COMPACT_ATOMS: atom_id res chain seq x y z
N MET A 1 6.10 21.92 7.21
CA MET A 1 6.05 20.51 6.76
C MET A 1 7.23 20.28 5.85
N ALA A 2 7.90 19.13 5.96
CA ALA A 2 8.98 18.79 5.06
C ALA A 2 8.42 18.34 3.70
N ASN A 3 9.10 18.68 2.61
CA ASN A 3 8.69 18.30 1.26
C ASN A 3 8.91 16.78 1.07
N LEU A 4 8.09 16.11 0.24
CA LEU A 4 8.28 14.70 -0.12
C LEU A 4 9.69 14.37 -0.65
N LEU A 5 10.40 15.31 -1.28
CA LEU A 5 11.82 15.14 -1.66
C LEU A 5 12.72 14.83 -0.46
N TYR A 6 12.52 15.50 0.68
CA TYR A 6 13.27 15.23 1.91
C TYR A 6 13.08 13.79 2.39
N TYR A 7 11.86 13.27 2.25
CA TYR A 7 11.54 11.88 2.60
C TYR A 7 12.13 10.88 1.61
N LEU A 8 12.17 11.22 0.32
CA LEU A 8 12.83 10.42 -0.70
C LEU A 8 14.33 10.27 -0.41
N ASP A 9 15.01 11.38 -0.11
CA ASP A 9 16.45 11.37 0.18
C ASP A 9 16.77 10.45 1.37
N ARG A 10 15.98 10.56 2.45
CA ARG A 10 16.12 9.66 3.61
C ARG A 10 15.94 8.19 3.25
N VAL A 11 14.97 7.87 2.39
CA VAL A 11 14.79 6.49 1.92
C VAL A 11 15.99 6.03 1.09
N LEU A 12 16.46 6.84 0.15
CA LEU A 12 17.60 6.52 -0.71
C LEU A 12 18.90 6.33 0.09
N GLU A 13 19.12 7.13 1.13
CA GLU A 13 20.24 6.95 2.07
C GLU A 13 20.25 5.56 2.72
N THR A 14 19.08 5.03 3.09
CA THR A 14 18.99 3.68 3.66
C THR A 14 19.29 2.57 2.65
N LEU A 15 19.11 2.84 1.36
CA LEU A 15 19.37 1.92 0.26
C LEU A 15 20.82 1.99 -0.25
N GLN A 16 21.64 2.89 0.32
CA GLN A 16 23.01 3.19 -0.16
C GLN A 16 23.06 3.67 -1.61
N GLU A 17 21.93 4.13 -2.15
CA GLU A 17 21.83 4.66 -3.51
C GLU A 17 21.96 6.19 -3.43
N ARG A 18 23.18 6.70 -3.52
CA ARG A 18 23.48 8.15 -3.45
C ARG A 18 23.58 8.85 -4.81
N GLU A 19 23.38 8.13 -5.91
CA GLU A 19 23.41 8.75 -7.23
C GLU A 19 22.18 9.63 -7.43
N ASP A 20 22.38 10.78 -8.10
CA ASP A 20 21.26 11.64 -8.50
C ASP A 20 20.32 10.85 -9.41
N ARG A 21 19.03 10.82 -9.06
CA ARG A 21 17.98 10.13 -9.80
C ARG A 21 16.97 11.14 -10.31
N PRO A 22 17.24 11.80 -11.46
CA PRO A 22 16.39 12.84 -12.01
C PRO A 22 14.92 12.42 -12.16
N PHE A 23 14.69 11.15 -12.55
CA PHE A 23 13.34 10.60 -12.66
C PHE A 23 12.61 10.57 -11.32
N LEU A 24 13.26 10.10 -10.25
CA LEU A 24 12.63 10.03 -8.93
C LEU A 24 12.35 11.42 -8.38
N ASN A 25 13.29 12.36 -8.56
CA ASN A 25 13.11 13.75 -8.13
C ASN A 25 11.91 14.39 -8.84
N PHE A 26 11.85 14.23 -10.16
CA PHE A 26 10.73 14.70 -10.97
C PHE A 26 9.39 14.08 -10.54
N ALA A 27 9.33 12.75 -10.42
CA ALA A 27 8.10 12.05 -10.06
C ALA A 27 7.61 12.42 -8.66
N THR A 28 8.54 12.63 -7.73
CA THR A 28 8.25 13.00 -6.34
C THR A 28 7.75 14.42 -6.23
N GLN A 29 8.35 15.36 -6.97
CA GLN A 29 7.84 16.73 -7.06
C GLN A 29 6.41 16.76 -7.63
N ARG A 30 6.15 15.99 -8.69
CA ARG A 30 4.80 15.88 -9.25
C ARG A 30 3.81 15.21 -8.30
N ALA A 31 4.25 14.25 -7.48
CA ALA A 31 3.41 13.62 -6.48
C ALA A 31 2.98 14.60 -5.36
N GLU A 32 3.83 15.56 -5.03
CA GLU A 32 3.51 16.60 -4.04
C GLU A 32 2.45 17.60 -4.56
N GLU A 33 2.50 17.92 -5.85
CA GLU A 33 1.62 18.91 -6.48
C GLU A 33 0.23 18.33 -6.84
N ASN A 34 0.11 17.01 -6.97
CA ASN A 34 -1.08 16.36 -7.54
C ASN A 34 -1.74 15.41 -6.54
N ARG A 35 -3.08 15.48 -6.43
CA ARG A 35 -3.85 14.54 -5.59
C ARG A 35 -3.90 13.11 -6.17
N ILE A 36 -3.87 12.99 -7.49
CA ILE A 36 -3.91 11.74 -8.22
C ILE A 36 -2.78 11.80 -9.26
N LEU A 37 -1.92 10.78 -9.25
CA LEU A 37 -0.79 10.69 -10.15
C LEU A 37 -0.63 9.26 -10.64
N VAL A 38 -0.33 9.11 -11.93
CA VAL A 38 0.06 7.84 -12.55
C VAL A 38 1.54 7.95 -12.93
N ILE A 39 2.35 7.02 -12.42
CA ILE A 39 3.78 6.97 -12.69
C ILE A 39 4.06 5.71 -13.51
N GLU A 40 4.42 5.91 -14.77
CA GLU A 40 4.87 4.85 -15.66
C GLU A 40 6.39 4.94 -15.85
N ALA A 41 7.09 3.85 -15.54
CA ALA A 41 8.52 3.71 -15.82
C ALA A 41 8.89 2.21 -15.87
N PRO A 42 10.02 1.83 -16.48
CA PRO A 42 10.47 0.44 -16.49
C PRO A 42 10.75 -0.11 -15.07
N THR A 43 10.78 -1.44 -14.93
CA THR A 43 11.23 -2.08 -13.68
C THR A 43 12.68 -1.72 -13.38
N GLY A 44 13.03 -1.62 -12.10
CA GLY A 44 14.39 -1.24 -11.67
C GLY A 44 14.64 0.27 -11.55
N TYR A 45 13.74 1.14 -12.03
CA TYR A 45 13.86 2.61 -11.93
C TYR A 45 13.58 3.19 -10.53
N GLY A 46 13.52 2.36 -9.49
CA GLY A 46 13.33 2.84 -8.11
C GLY A 46 11.91 3.29 -7.75
N LYS A 47 10.88 2.94 -8.51
CA LYS A 47 9.47 3.31 -8.22
C LYS A 47 9.04 2.96 -6.77
N SER A 48 9.55 1.87 -6.22
CA SER A 48 9.29 1.48 -4.82
C SER A 48 9.79 2.52 -3.80
N ALA A 49 10.86 3.25 -4.10
CA ALA A 49 11.37 4.30 -3.20
C ALA A 49 10.37 5.44 -3.03
N ILE A 50 9.62 5.78 -4.09
CA ILE A 50 8.55 6.78 -4.05
C ILE A 50 7.45 6.34 -3.07
N SER A 51 7.01 5.08 -3.16
CA SER A 51 5.99 4.55 -2.23
C SER A 51 6.46 4.53 -0.77
N GLN A 52 7.75 4.25 -0.52
CA GLN A 52 8.34 4.32 0.81
C GLN A 52 8.43 5.75 1.32
N ALA A 53 8.80 6.71 0.47
CA ALA A 53 8.87 8.13 0.82
C ALA A 53 7.49 8.67 1.20
N ILE A 54 6.45 8.34 0.43
CA ILE A 54 5.05 8.71 0.72
C ILE A 54 4.61 8.11 2.05
N ALA A 55 4.93 6.83 2.31
CA ALA A 55 4.57 6.17 3.56
C ALA A 55 5.29 6.76 4.78
N LEU A 56 6.58 7.09 4.64
CA LEU A 56 7.38 7.73 5.68
C LEU A 56 6.84 9.13 6.00
N LYS A 57 6.56 9.94 4.97
CA LYS A 57 5.91 11.24 5.14
C LYS A 57 4.57 11.10 5.86
N SER A 58 3.73 10.18 5.39
CA SER A 58 2.41 9.94 6.00
C SER A 58 2.55 9.57 7.47
N LEU A 59 3.49 8.71 7.84
CA LEU A 59 3.74 8.31 9.22
C LEU A 59 4.10 9.51 10.11
N GLU A 60 5.04 10.36 9.67
CA GLU A 60 5.48 11.53 10.45
C GLU A 60 4.42 12.64 10.52
N GLU A 61 3.57 12.76 9.51
CA GLU A 61 2.44 13.70 9.49
C GLU A 61 1.19 13.17 10.21
N GLY A 62 1.25 11.95 10.78
CA GLY A 62 0.12 11.34 11.49
C GLY A 62 -1.00 10.87 10.57
N LEU A 63 -0.71 10.65 9.28
CA LEU A 63 -1.62 10.17 8.26
C LEU A 63 -1.49 8.65 8.06
N LYS A 64 -2.57 8.04 7.55
CA LYS A 64 -2.59 6.64 7.16
C LYS A 64 -2.10 6.47 5.71
N CYS A 65 -1.19 5.53 5.48
CA CYS A 65 -0.77 5.10 4.15
C CYS A 65 -1.16 3.65 3.91
N VAL A 66 -1.90 3.39 2.83
CA VAL A 66 -2.21 2.03 2.37
C VAL A 66 -1.54 1.81 1.03
N VAL A 67 -0.67 0.81 0.95
CA VAL A 67 0.03 0.44 -0.28
C VAL A 67 -0.47 -0.92 -0.74
N THR A 68 -1.01 -0.97 -1.96
CA THR A 68 -1.62 -2.17 -2.51
C THR A 68 -0.74 -2.84 -3.54
N PHE A 69 -0.63 -4.17 -3.46
CA PHE A 69 0.12 -4.98 -4.41
C PHE A 69 -0.78 -5.98 -5.13
N PRO A 70 -0.48 -6.33 -6.38
CA PRO A 70 -1.26 -7.32 -7.12
C PRO A 70 -0.97 -8.76 -6.65
N LEU A 71 0.20 -9.02 -6.05
CA LEU A 71 0.65 -10.35 -5.65
C LEU A 71 1.16 -10.35 -4.20
N ARG A 72 0.85 -11.43 -3.47
CA ARG A 72 1.30 -11.65 -2.08
C ARG A 72 2.83 -11.70 -1.95
N THR A 73 3.50 -12.38 -2.87
CA THR A 73 4.97 -12.50 -2.87
C THR A 73 5.67 -11.15 -3.03
N LEU A 74 5.13 -10.27 -3.89
CA LEU A 74 5.64 -8.90 -4.05
C LEU A 74 5.42 -8.09 -2.76
N LEU A 75 4.24 -8.23 -2.15
CA LEU A 75 3.93 -7.57 -0.88
C LEU A 75 4.91 -7.98 0.22
N GLU A 76 5.19 -9.28 0.37
CA GLU A 76 6.10 -9.81 1.39
C GLU A 76 7.55 -9.35 1.17
N ASP A 77 8.02 -9.33 -0.09
CA ASP A 77 9.31 -8.71 -0.45
C ASP A 77 9.35 -7.23 -0.06
N GLN A 78 8.31 -6.46 -0.40
CA GLN A 78 8.26 -5.04 -0.06
C GLN A 78 8.12 -4.80 1.45
N LEU A 79 7.42 -5.67 2.19
CA LEU A 79 7.32 -5.57 3.65
C LEU A 79 8.70 -5.58 4.30
N SER A 80 9.57 -6.51 3.87
CA SER A 80 10.93 -6.59 4.40
C SER A 80 11.72 -5.29 4.15
N LYS A 81 11.54 -4.67 2.98
CA LYS A 81 12.19 -3.41 2.60
C LYS A 81 11.67 -2.24 3.44
N PHE A 82 10.35 -2.11 3.60
CA PHE A 82 9.74 -1.07 4.43
C PHE A 82 10.21 -1.14 5.88
N ARG A 83 10.19 -2.34 6.48
CA ARG A 83 10.68 -2.54 7.85
C ARG A 83 12.18 -2.23 7.96
N GLY A 84 12.99 -2.70 7.01
CA GLY A 84 14.41 -2.40 6.95
C GLY A 84 14.71 -0.90 6.86
N THR A 85 13.93 -0.16 6.06
CA THR A 85 14.03 1.31 5.94
C THR A 85 13.68 1.99 7.26
N LEU A 86 12.56 1.62 7.90
CA LEU A 86 12.18 2.18 9.20
C LEU A 86 13.22 1.89 10.28
N HIS A 87 13.70 0.65 10.36
CA HIS A 87 14.74 0.24 11.30
C HIS A 87 16.01 1.09 11.14
N LYS A 88 16.49 1.25 9.89
CA LYS A 88 17.68 2.08 9.59
C LYS A 88 17.49 3.56 9.92
N LEU A 89 16.25 4.05 9.90
CA LEU A 89 15.89 5.41 10.30
C LEU A 89 15.60 5.56 11.80
N GLY A 90 15.74 4.48 12.59
CA GLY A 90 15.46 4.49 14.04
C GLY A 90 13.97 4.55 14.40
N LEU A 91 13.09 4.17 13.47
CA LEU A 91 11.64 4.17 13.64
C LEU A 91 11.13 2.76 13.98
N ASP A 92 10.02 2.68 14.73
CA ASP A 92 9.42 1.39 15.11
C ASP A 92 8.82 0.67 13.89
N GLU A 93 9.34 -0.53 13.62
CA GLU A 93 8.87 -1.41 12.54
C GLU A 93 7.41 -1.83 12.69
N ARG A 94 6.86 -1.78 13.92
CA ARG A 94 5.44 -2.08 14.20
C ARG A 94 4.48 -1.09 13.54
N ASN A 95 4.98 0.07 13.09
CA ASN A 95 4.20 1.03 12.31
C ASN A 95 3.83 0.50 10.92
N VAL A 96 4.52 -0.54 10.44
CA VAL A 96 4.22 -1.22 9.17
C VAL A 96 3.63 -2.59 9.47
N GLY A 97 2.49 -2.90 8.87
CA GLY A 97 2.02 -4.28 8.83
C GLY A 97 1.27 -4.61 7.58
N THR A 98 0.75 -5.83 7.56
CA THR A 98 0.16 -6.38 6.35
C THR A 98 -1.23 -6.93 6.55
N ARG A 99 -1.98 -6.93 5.47
CA ARG A 99 -3.32 -7.51 5.44
C ARG A 99 -3.57 -8.17 4.10
N TYR A 100 -3.80 -9.47 4.10
CA TYR A 100 -4.25 -10.23 2.92
C TYR A 100 -4.96 -11.49 3.39
N MET A 101 -5.53 -12.26 2.47
CA MET A 101 -6.23 -13.50 2.81
C MET A 101 -5.36 -14.42 3.68
N HIS A 102 -5.92 -14.85 4.82
CA HIS A 102 -5.27 -15.68 5.84
C HIS A 102 -4.08 -15.04 6.58
N HIS A 103 -3.85 -13.73 6.43
CA HIS A 103 -2.81 -12.99 7.16
C HIS A 103 -3.36 -11.68 7.73
N ALA A 104 -3.43 -11.60 9.07
CA ALA A 104 -4.17 -10.57 9.80
C ALA A 104 -3.28 -9.73 10.73
N ASP A 105 -2.07 -9.36 10.28
CA ASP A 105 -1.12 -8.56 11.06
C ASP A 105 -1.65 -7.13 11.32
N SER A 106 -2.24 -6.49 10.30
CA SER A 106 -2.94 -5.21 10.41
C SER A 106 -4.46 -5.42 10.19
N ARG A 107 -5.16 -5.91 11.23
CA ARG A 107 -6.63 -6.10 11.18
C ARG A 107 -7.33 -4.78 10.82
N TYR A 108 -8.31 -4.81 9.92
CA TYR A 108 -8.99 -3.60 9.43
C TYR A 108 -8.03 -2.49 8.96
N LEU A 109 -6.85 -2.89 8.47
CA LEU A 109 -5.79 -2.00 8.03
C LEU A 109 -5.29 -1.04 9.13
N ILE A 110 -5.47 -1.31 10.43
CA ILE A 110 -5.29 -0.33 11.53
C ILE A 110 -3.91 0.32 11.61
N ARG A 111 -2.84 -0.36 11.19
CA ARG A 111 -1.48 0.20 11.28
C ARG A 111 -1.31 1.44 10.41
N PRO A 112 -0.49 2.43 10.84
CA PRO A 112 -0.27 3.67 10.09
C PRO A 112 0.15 3.42 8.65
N ILE A 113 1.09 2.50 8.43
CA ILE A 113 1.46 2.01 7.10
C ILE A 113 0.95 0.58 6.98
N THR A 114 0.05 0.33 6.04
CA THR A 114 -0.45 -1.02 5.78
C THR A 114 -0.19 -1.44 4.34
N LEU A 115 0.50 -2.56 4.16
CA LEU A 115 0.66 -3.21 2.86
C LEU A 115 -0.45 -4.26 2.68
N THR A 116 -1.15 -4.24 1.57
CA THR A 116 -2.27 -5.16 1.32
C THR A 116 -2.33 -5.58 -0.14
N THR A 117 -3.19 -6.53 -0.46
CA THR A 117 -3.47 -6.93 -1.84
C THR A 117 -4.73 -6.24 -2.37
N VAL A 118 -4.83 -6.07 -3.68
CA VAL A 118 -5.94 -5.32 -4.32
C VAL A 118 -7.32 -5.91 -3.97
N ASP A 119 -7.44 -7.23 -3.98
CA ASP A 119 -8.63 -7.98 -3.57
C ASP A 119 -8.99 -7.71 -2.10
N THR A 120 -8.01 -7.76 -1.20
CA THR A 120 -8.24 -7.54 0.23
C THR A 120 -8.64 -6.10 0.54
N LEU A 121 -8.01 -5.12 -0.11
CA LEU A 121 -8.46 -3.73 -0.01
C LEU A 121 -9.90 -3.59 -0.51
N SER A 122 -10.22 -4.17 -1.67
CA SER A 122 -11.57 -4.10 -2.25
C SER A 122 -12.62 -4.68 -1.31
N LEU A 123 -12.39 -5.88 -0.77
CA LEU A 123 -13.29 -6.51 0.21
C LEU A 123 -13.46 -5.63 1.46
N THR A 124 -12.35 -5.08 1.97
CA THR A 124 -12.39 -4.19 3.13
C THR A 124 -13.20 -2.92 2.86
N LEU A 125 -13.07 -2.34 1.65
CA LEU A 125 -13.87 -1.17 1.22
C LEU A 125 -15.36 -1.50 1.09
N PHE A 126 -15.71 -2.72 0.69
CA PHE A 126 -17.09 -3.21 0.68
C PHE A 126 -17.62 -3.62 2.06
N GLY A 127 -16.80 -3.49 3.12
CA GLY A 127 -17.19 -3.90 4.47
C GLY A 127 -17.22 -5.41 4.68
N ILE A 128 -16.64 -6.18 3.76
CA ILE A 128 -16.55 -7.65 3.83
C ILE A 128 -15.17 -7.99 4.38
N ALA A 129 -15.11 -8.70 5.50
CA ALA A 129 -13.83 -9.22 5.97
C ALA A 129 -13.31 -10.26 4.95
N PRO A 130 -12.01 -10.24 4.59
CA PRO A 130 -11.42 -11.22 3.68
C PRO A 130 -11.70 -12.68 4.05
N GLU A 131 -11.80 -12.99 5.34
CA GLU A 131 -12.13 -14.33 5.85
C GLU A 131 -13.60 -14.73 5.58
N ASP A 132 -14.51 -13.76 5.54
CA ASP A 132 -15.94 -13.98 5.35
C ASP A 132 -16.30 -14.15 3.87
N PHE A 133 -15.34 -13.94 2.96
CA PHE A 133 -15.56 -14.06 1.52
C PHE A 133 -16.08 -15.45 1.14
N GLU A 134 -15.50 -16.52 1.68
CA GLU A 134 -15.93 -17.89 1.37
C GLU A 134 -17.36 -18.17 1.86
N PHE A 135 -17.75 -17.59 2.99
CA PHE A 135 -19.12 -17.68 3.51
C PHE A 135 -20.11 -16.88 2.65
N ALA A 136 -19.74 -15.64 2.30
CA ALA A 136 -20.55 -14.77 1.46
C ALA A 136 -20.79 -15.38 0.07
N VAL A 137 -19.75 -15.96 -0.55
CA VAL A 137 -19.85 -16.64 -1.84
C VAL A 137 -20.69 -17.91 -1.76
N LYS A 138 -20.53 -18.75 -0.72
CA LYS A 138 -21.39 -19.94 -0.54
C LYS A 138 -22.88 -19.59 -0.38
N HIS A 139 -23.19 -18.49 0.30
CA HIS A 139 -24.56 -17.98 0.38
C HIS A 139 -25.04 -17.45 -0.96
N TYR A 140 -24.16 -16.83 -1.74
CA TYR A 140 -24.49 -16.36 -3.08
C TYR A 140 -24.77 -17.51 -4.05
N ASP A 141 -23.96 -18.57 -4.06
CA ASP A 141 -24.16 -19.77 -4.89
C ASP A 141 -25.45 -20.53 -4.53
N GLY A 142 -25.86 -20.51 -3.25
CA GLY A 142 -27.14 -21.06 -2.80
C GLY A 142 -28.37 -20.18 -3.09
N THR A 143 -28.18 -18.93 -3.53
CA THR A 143 -29.27 -17.93 -3.72
C THR A 143 -29.33 -17.32 -5.11
N LEU A 144 -28.38 -17.64 -6.00
CA LEU A 144 -28.27 -17.13 -7.37
C LEU A 144 -29.50 -17.41 -8.25
N THR A 145 -30.37 -18.36 -7.88
CA THR A 145 -31.65 -18.59 -8.57
C THR A 145 -32.81 -17.70 -8.08
N ARG A 146 -32.64 -16.84 -7.05
CA ARG A 146 -33.79 -16.13 -6.48
C ARG A 146 -33.68 -14.61 -6.23
N SER A 147 -32.52 -13.95 -6.31
CA SER A 147 -32.46 -12.50 -5.98
C SER A 147 -31.66 -11.56 -6.88
N MET A 148 -31.15 -11.99 -8.05
CA MET A 148 -30.54 -11.05 -9.01
C MET A 148 -31.55 -10.22 -9.84
N GLY A 149 -32.85 -10.27 -9.51
CA GLY A 149 -33.89 -9.56 -10.26
C GLY A 149 -33.94 -8.03 -10.00
N HIS A 150 -33.29 -7.53 -8.96
CA HIS A 150 -33.54 -6.15 -8.49
C HIS A 150 -32.43 -5.13 -8.77
N TYR A 151 -31.27 -5.56 -9.29
CA TYR A 151 -30.14 -4.66 -9.60
C TYR A 151 -29.75 -4.62 -11.09
N LEU A 152 -30.44 -5.38 -11.96
CA LEU A 152 -30.18 -5.36 -13.40
C LEU A 152 -31.02 -4.35 -14.18
N PHE A 153 -32.00 -3.69 -13.55
CA PHE A 153 -32.86 -2.68 -14.18
C PHE A 153 -33.27 -1.55 -13.23
N SER A 154 -32.32 -0.86 -12.60
CA SER A 154 -32.56 0.41 -11.92
C SER A 154 -31.42 1.38 -12.15
#